data_AF-A0A2N1VYK9-F1
#
_entry.id   AF-A0A2N1VYK9-F1
#
_cell.length_a   1.000
_cell.length_b   1.000
_cell.length_c   1.000
_cell.angle_alpha   90.00
_cell.angle_beta   90.00
_cell.angle_gamma   90.00
#
_symmetry.space_group_name_H-M   'P 1'
#
loop_
_entity.id
_entity.type
_entity.pdbx_description
1 polymer ?
#
loop_
_entity_poly.entity_id
_entity_poly.type
_entity_poly.pdbx_seq_one_letter_code
_entity_poly.pdbx_strand_id
1 'polypeptide(L)'
;NAKIEFTVDINSINTDNEKRDQHLKSDDFFNAEKFPKMLFKSKSLKKESGKNWKMVGDLTIRDVTKEITLDVKFNGTIKDPWGNTRAGFKLTGELDRFDYNLKWNSALETGGLVVSKEVEITANIELIQSK
;
A
#
# COMPACT_ATOMS: atom_id res chain seq x y z
N ASN A 1 -5.61 -21.22 0.38
CA ASN A 1 -4.78 -20.03 0.60
C ASN A 1 -5.52 -19.04 1.49
N ALA A 2 -4.83 -18.36 2.39
CA ALA A 2 -5.42 -17.24 3.14
C ALA A 2 -5.92 -16.16 2.17
N LYS A 3 -7.05 -15.52 2.48
CA LYS A 3 -7.58 -14.38 1.74
C LYS A 3 -7.25 -13.12 2.53
N ILE A 4 -6.46 -12.23 1.94
CA ILE A 4 -6.06 -10.95 2.54
C ILE A 4 -6.53 -9.83 1.61
N GLU A 5 -7.24 -8.87 2.19
CA GLU A 5 -7.72 -7.69 1.48
C GLU A 5 -7.35 -6.44 2.28
N PHE A 6 -6.88 -5.40 1.59
CA PHE A 6 -6.69 -4.08 2.18
C PHE A 6 -7.52 -3.06 1.41
N THR A 7 -8.10 -2.12 2.15
CA THR A 7 -8.76 -0.94 1.60
C THR A 7 -8.14 0.28 2.26
N VAL A 8 -7.62 1.20 1.46
CA VAL A 8 -7.08 2.47 1.92
C VAL A 8 -8.00 3.57 1.44
N ASP A 9 -8.41 4.47 2.34
CA ASP A 9 -9.13 5.68 1.98
C ASP A 9 -8.15 6.72 1.45
N ILE A 10 -8.31 7.14 0.20
CA ILE A 10 -7.44 8.16 -0.41
C ILE A 10 -7.55 9.49 0.34
N ASN A 11 -8.70 9.79 0.93
CA ASN A 11 -8.90 11.03 1.68
C ASN A 11 -8.06 11.10 2.96
N SER A 12 -7.55 9.96 3.44
CA SER A 12 -6.68 9.90 4.61
C SER A 12 -5.20 10.16 4.28
N ILE A 13 -4.84 10.46 3.03
CA ILE A 13 -3.45 10.76 2.67
C ILE A 13 -2.93 11.95 3.49
N ASN A 14 -1.76 11.77 4.08
CA ASN A 14 -1.04 12.76 4.85
C ASN A 14 0.45 12.68 4.49
N THR A 15 1.00 13.81 4.07
CA THR A 15 2.43 13.97 3.81
C THR A 15 3.05 15.05 4.69
N ASP A 16 2.36 15.43 5.77
CA ASP A 16 2.67 16.56 6.64
C ASP A 16 2.74 17.90 5.89
N ASN A 17 2.01 18.01 4.78
CA ASN A 17 1.90 19.22 3.98
C ASN A 17 0.50 19.29 3.34
N GLU A 18 -0.36 20.12 3.92
CA GLU A 18 -1.77 20.24 3.52
C GLU A 18 -1.94 20.55 2.02
N LYS A 19 -1.12 21.45 1.45
CA LYS A 19 -1.21 21.80 0.02
C LYS A 19 -0.87 20.61 -0.87
N ARG A 20 0.16 19.84 -0.50
CA ARG A 20 0.52 18.61 -1.22
C ARG A 20 -0.57 17.56 -1.07
N ASP A 21 -1.16 17.42 0.11
CA ASP A 21 -2.23 16.43 0.34
C ASP A 21 -3.49 16.78 -0.46
N GLN A 22 -3.86 18.06 -0.54
CA GLN A 22 -4.96 18.49 -1.41
C GLN A 22 -4.66 18.24 -2.89
N HIS A 23 -3.43 18.48 -3.33
CA HIS A 23 -3.02 18.20 -4.70
C HIS A 23 -3.01 16.68 -5.01
N LEU A 24 -2.55 15.84 -4.09
CA LEU A 24 -2.56 14.38 -4.27
C LEU A 24 -4.01 13.84 -4.40
N LYS A 25 -4.99 14.49 -3.77
CA LYS A 25 -6.41 14.12 -3.88
C LYS A 25 -7.06 14.58 -5.19
N SER A 26 -6.47 15.52 -5.92
CA SER A 26 -7.04 16.07 -7.17
C SER A 26 -6.97 15.07 -8.33
N ASP A 27 -7.58 15.42 -9.47
CA ASP A 27 -7.55 14.59 -10.69
C ASP A 27 -6.15 14.43 -11.31
N ASP A 28 -5.22 15.34 -10.99
CA ASP A 28 -3.82 15.25 -11.40
C ASP A 28 -3.11 14.02 -10.78
N PHE A 29 -3.63 13.52 -9.65
CA PHE A 29 -3.12 12.36 -8.94
C PHE A 29 -4.22 11.32 -8.71
N PHE A 30 -4.67 11.12 -7.47
CA PHE A 30 -5.51 9.97 -7.13
C PHE A 30 -6.97 10.15 -7.54
N ASN A 31 -7.43 11.37 -7.83
CA ASN A 31 -8.83 11.70 -8.07
C ASN A 31 -9.73 11.08 -6.98
N ALA A 32 -9.54 11.52 -5.73
CA ALA A 32 -10.19 10.95 -4.56
C ALA A 32 -11.72 11.06 -4.60
N GLU A 33 -12.24 12.07 -5.30
CA GLU A 33 -13.68 12.26 -5.49
C GLU A 33 -14.30 11.10 -6.29
N LYS A 34 -13.66 10.69 -7.39
CA LYS A 34 -14.14 9.58 -8.23
C LYS A 34 -13.67 8.20 -7.73
N PHE A 35 -12.47 8.15 -7.15
CA PHE A 35 -11.82 6.92 -6.67
C PHE A 35 -11.39 7.06 -5.21
N PRO A 36 -12.34 7.05 -4.26
CA PRO A 36 -12.03 7.30 -2.84
C PRO A 36 -11.23 6.16 -2.19
N LYS A 37 -11.05 5.03 -2.86
CA LYS A 37 -10.43 3.83 -2.31
C LYS A 37 -9.32 3.28 -3.19
N MET A 38 -8.20 2.93 -2.58
CA MET A 38 -7.20 2.02 -3.12
C MET A 38 -7.44 0.63 -2.53
N LEU A 39 -7.37 -0.40 -3.37
CA LEU A 39 -7.76 -1.76 -3.01
C LEU A 39 -6.62 -2.74 -3.30
N PHE A 40 -6.32 -3.60 -2.34
CA PHE A 40 -5.42 -4.74 -2.54
C PHE A 40 -6.16 -6.05 -2.30
N LYS A 41 -5.96 -7.06 -3.17
CA LYS A 41 -6.50 -8.41 -3.02
C LYS A 41 -5.40 -9.45 -3.23
N SER A 42 -5.13 -10.27 -2.21
CA SER A 42 -4.10 -11.31 -2.31
C SER A 42 -4.51 -12.42 -3.29
N LYS A 43 -3.55 -12.86 -4.11
CA LYS A 43 -3.62 -14.07 -4.95
C LYS A 43 -2.89 -15.25 -4.31
N SER A 44 -1.72 -14.99 -3.73
CA SER A 44 -0.93 -16.02 -3.08
C SER A 44 -0.10 -15.47 -1.92
N LEU A 45 0.17 -16.35 -0.95
CA LEU A 45 1.08 -16.11 0.16
C LEU A 45 1.95 -17.35 0.29
N LYS A 46 3.26 -17.20 0.06
CA LYS A 46 4.23 -18.30 0.06
C LYS A 46 5.27 -18.05 1.13
N LYS A 47 5.57 -19.07 1.92
CA LYS A 47 6.65 -18.99 2.91
C LYS A 47 7.98 -19.06 2.17
N GLU A 48 8.89 -18.15 2.47
CA GLU A 48 10.25 -18.18 1.93
C GLU A 48 11.19 -18.86 2.91
N SER A 49 11.44 -18.23 4.06
CA SER A 49 12.31 -18.78 5.10
C SER A 49 12.00 -18.17 6.46
N GLY A 50 12.12 -18.97 7.53
CA GLY A 50 11.90 -18.48 8.90
C GLY A 50 10.56 -17.74 9.07
N LYS A 51 10.65 -16.43 9.31
CA LYS A 51 9.53 -15.49 9.51
C LYS A 51 9.16 -14.70 8.25
N ASN A 52 9.83 -14.93 7.13
CA ASN A 52 9.65 -14.21 5.87
C ASN A 52 8.74 -14.97 4.91
N TRP A 53 7.87 -14.23 4.26
CA TRP A 53 6.89 -14.69 3.30
C TRP A 53 6.83 -13.72 2.14
N LYS A 54 6.39 -14.22 0.99
CA LYS A 54 6.15 -13.43 -0.22
C LYS A 54 4.66 -13.46 -0.53
N MET A 55 4.04 -12.29 -0.61
CA MET A 55 2.63 -12.11 -0.92
C MET A 55 2.48 -11.49 -2.31
N VAL A 56 1.75 -12.15 -3.18
CA VAL A 56 1.39 -11.63 -4.51
C VAL A 56 -0.09 -11.27 -4.48
N GLY A 57 -0.45 -10.11 -5.02
CA GLY A 57 -1.84 -9.67 -5.10
C GLY A 57 -2.06 -8.53 -6.07
N ASP A 58 -3.33 -8.27 -6.35
CA ASP A 58 -3.76 -7.20 -7.22
C ASP A 58 -3.93 -5.91 -6.42
N LEU A 59 -3.16 -4.89 -6.75
CA LEU A 59 -3.33 -3.53 -6.26
C LEU A 59 -4.09 -2.72 -7.32
N THR A 60 -5.15 -2.04 -6.90
CA THR A 60 -5.96 -1.15 -7.74
C THR A 60 -5.84 0.26 -7.23
N ILE A 61 -5.38 1.15 -8.11
CA ILE A 61 -5.30 2.61 -7.89
C ILE A 61 -6.06 3.26 -9.03
N ARG A 62 -7.01 4.14 -8.71
CA ARG A 62 -8.01 4.65 -9.67
C ARG A 62 -8.73 3.50 -10.39
N ASP A 63 -8.64 3.47 -11.71
CA ASP A 63 -9.22 2.51 -12.64
C ASP A 63 -8.19 1.47 -13.15
N VAL A 64 -6.96 1.50 -12.64
CA VAL A 64 -5.88 0.61 -13.05
C VAL A 64 -5.58 -0.43 -11.96
N THR A 65 -5.61 -1.70 -12.35
CA THR A 65 -5.20 -2.82 -11.50
C THR A 65 -3.90 -3.43 -12.02
N LYS A 66 -2.92 -3.62 -11.14
CA LYS A 66 -1.66 -4.32 -11.42
C LYS A 66 -1.39 -5.37 -10.35
N GLU A 67 -0.76 -6.46 -10.76
CA GLU A 67 -0.23 -7.44 -9.83
C GLU A 67 1.07 -6.91 -9.24
N ILE A 68 1.18 -6.91 -7.91
CA ILE A 68 2.39 -6.53 -7.18
C ILE A 68 2.83 -7.66 -6.25
N THR A 69 4.10 -7.62 -5.86
CA THR A 69 4.68 -8.52 -4.87
C THR A 69 5.09 -7.72 -3.64
N LEU A 70 4.70 -8.19 -2.46
CA LEU A 70 5.06 -7.63 -1.16
C LEU A 70 5.83 -8.67 -0.36
N ASP A 71 6.94 -8.25 0.23
CA ASP A 71 7.63 -9.03 1.26
C ASP A 71 6.89 -8.87 2.58
N VAL A 72 6.68 -9.97 3.28
CA VAL A 72 5.92 -10.03 4.53
C VAL A 72 6.76 -10.68 5.60
N LYS A 73 7.04 -9.93 6.67
CA LYS A 73 7.70 -10.44 7.88
C LYS A 73 6.67 -10.67 8.97
N PHE A 74 6.51 -11.93 9.38
CA PHE A 74 5.70 -12.29 10.54
C PHE A 74 6.48 -12.02 11.83
N ASN A 75 6.01 -11.07 12.63
CA ASN A 75 6.72 -10.66 13.85
C ASN A 75 6.42 -11.59 15.04
N GLY A 76 5.28 -12.27 15.03
CA GLY A 76 4.90 -13.24 16.06
C GLY A 76 3.43 -13.10 16.46
N THR A 77 3.04 -13.93 17.43
CA THR A 77 1.71 -13.92 18.03
C THR A 77 1.85 -13.74 19.53
N ILE A 78 0.98 -12.92 20.13
CA ILE A 78 0.89 -12.72 21.58
C ILE A 78 -0.55 -12.91 22.07
N LYS A 79 -0.71 -13.16 23.37
CA LYS A 79 -1.97 -12.91 24.07
C LYS A 79 -1.91 -11.51 24.68
N ASP A 80 -2.87 -10.66 24.35
CA ASP A 80 -2.96 -9.32 24.92
C ASP A 80 -3.55 -9.33 26.35
N PRO A 81 -3.44 -8.23 27.12
CA PRO A 81 -4.00 -8.15 28.48
C PRO A 81 -5.52 -8.34 28.58
N TRP A 82 -6.24 -8.25 27.46
CA TRP A 82 -7.68 -8.43 27.37
C TRP A 82 -8.08 -9.85 26.95
N GLY A 83 -7.10 -10.76 26.81
CA GLY A 83 -7.30 -12.17 26.47
C GLY A 83 -7.40 -12.46 24.98
N ASN A 84 -7.20 -11.47 24.09
CA ASN A 84 -7.23 -11.70 22.65
C ASN A 84 -5.88 -12.21 22.14
N THR A 85 -5.93 -13.07 21.12
CA THR A 85 -4.74 -13.44 20.35
C THR A 85 -4.47 -12.37 19.29
N ARG A 86 -3.26 -11.80 19.29
CA ARG A 86 -2.82 -10.80 18.31
C ARG A 86 -1.67 -11.32 17.48
N ALA A 87 -1.63 -11.01 16.19
CA ALA A 87 -0.55 -11.33 15.27
C ALA A 87 0.00 -10.05 14.62
N GLY A 88 1.33 -9.90 14.63
CA GLY A 88 2.02 -8.75 14.07
C GLY A 88 2.73 -9.07 12.75
N PHE A 89 2.66 -8.15 11.78
CA PHE A 89 3.29 -8.27 10.47
C PHE A 89 3.93 -6.95 10.04
N LYS A 90 5.02 -7.02 9.27
CA LYS A 90 5.55 -5.90 8.48
C LYS A 90 5.50 -6.29 7.01
N LEU A 91 4.92 -5.42 6.19
CA LEU A 91 4.86 -5.57 4.73
C LEU A 91 5.75 -4.50 4.11
N THR A 92 6.53 -4.88 3.09
CA THR A 92 7.33 -3.96 2.29
C THR A 92 7.22 -4.28 0.80
N GLY A 93 7.40 -3.27 -0.04
CA GLY A 93 7.46 -3.44 -1.49
C GLY A 93 7.75 -2.12 -2.18
N GLU A 94 7.73 -2.13 -3.50
CA GLU A 94 7.93 -0.96 -4.33
C GLU A 94 6.98 -1.04 -5.53
N LEU A 95 6.54 0.12 -6.04
CA LEU A 95 5.82 0.22 -7.30
C LEU A 95 6.29 1.43 -8.11
N ASP A 96 6.03 1.38 -9.42
CA ASP A 96 6.14 2.54 -10.30
C ASP A 96 4.75 3.20 -10.43
N ARG A 97 4.61 4.46 -10.01
CA ARG A 97 3.32 5.17 -10.05
C ARG A 97 2.85 5.44 -11.48
N PHE A 98 3.75 5.44 -12.47
CA PHE A 98 3.38 5.62 -13.88
C PHE A 98 2.60 4.41 -14.42
N ASP A 99 2.79 3.22 -13.84
CA ASP A 99 2.01 2.02 -14.21
C ASP A 99 0.52 2.18 -13.90
N TYR A 100 0.17 3.10 -13.00
CA TYR A 100 -1.20 3.45 -12.59
C TYR A 100 -1.69 4.77 -13.20
N ASN A 101 -1.02 5.26 -14.26
CA ASN A 101 -1.29 6.54 -14.91
C ASN A 101 -1.16 7.79 -14.00
N LEU A 102 -0.53 7.67 -12.83
CA LEU A 102 -0.20 8.82 -11.98
C LEU A 102 1.05 9.52 -12.52
N LYS A 103 0.90 10.23 -13.64
CA LYS A 103 2.03 10.75 -14.44
C LYS A 103 2.43 12.19 -14.14
N TRP A 104 1.69 12.89 -13.28
CA TRP A 104 1.98 14.29 -12.97
C TRP A 104 3.44 14.48 -12.58
N ASN A 105 4.08 15.46 -13.21
CA ASN A 105 5.39 15.99 -12.87
C ASN A 105 5.46 17.43 -13.33
N SER A 106 6.16 18.25 -12.55
CA SER A 106 6.66 19.53 -13.06
C SER A 106 8.01 19.30 -13.74
N ALA A 107 8.28 20.01 -14.83
CA ALA A 107 9.56 19.93 -15.53
C ALA A 107 10.64 20.64 -14.70
N LEU A 108 11.77 19.96 -14.46
CA LEU A 108 12.98 20.61 -13.96
C LEU A 108 13.74 21.26 -15.12
N GLU A 109 14.29 22.45 -14.92
CA GLU A 109 15.16 23.14 -15.90
C GLU A 109 16.35 22.27 -16.33
N THR A 110 16.77 21.32 -15.49
CA THR A 110 17.89 20.41 -15.72
C THR A 110 17.52 19.10 -16.43
N GLY A 111 16.25 18.89 -16.80
CA GLY A 111 15.80 17.66 -17.43
C GLY A 111 15.73 16.49 -16.45
N GLY A 112 14.68 16.46 -15.62
CA GLY A 112 14.42 15.40 -14.64
C GLY A 112 13.00 15.47 -14.07
N LEU A 113 12.63 14.48 -13.26
CA LEU A 113 11.34 14.45 -12.56
C LEU A 113 11.44 15.17 -11.22
N VAL A 114 10.48 16.06 -10.93
CA VAL A 114 10.32 16.64 -9.59
C VAL A 114 9.91 15.58 -8.57
N VAL A 115 9.10 14.59 -8.98
CA VAL A 115 8.63 13.51 -8.13
C VAL A 115 9.03 12.19 -8.76
N SER A 116 9.79 11.37 -8.03
CA SER A 116 10.20 10.04 -8.50
C SER A 116 9.01 9.21 -8.99
N LYS A 117 9.27 8.32 -9.93
CA LYS A 117 8.28 7.34 -10.38
C LYS A 117 8.16 6.17 -9.38
N GLU A 118 9.23 5.88 -8.65
CA GLU A 118 9.29 4.80 -7.66
C GLU A 118 8.65 5.25 -6.34
N VAL A 119 7.81 4.38 -5.78
CA VAL A 119 7.13 4.56 -4.50
C VAL A 119 7.36 3.32 -3.64
N GLU A 120 8.08 3.51 -2.54
CA GLU A 120 8.24 2.46 -1.54
C GLU A 120 6.98 2.30 -0.69
N ILE A 121 6.61 1.05 -0.42
CA ILE A 121 5.48 0.67 0.42
C ILE A 121 6.03 0.12 1.72
N THR A 122 5.53 0.62 2.84
CA THR A 122 5.74 0.02 4.16
C THR A 122 4.42 0.02 4.93
N ALA A 123 4.01 -1.14 5.42
CA ALA A 123 2.87 -1.26 6.33
C ALA A 123 3.23 -2.09 7.56
N ASN A 124 2.95 -1.55 8.74
CA ASN A 124 3.05 -2.28 10.01
C ASN A 124 1.63 -2.63 10.45
N ILE A 125 1.36 -3.92 10.63
CA ILE A 125 0.01 -4.45 10.78
C ILE A 125 -0.08 -5.27 12.06
N GLU A 126 -1.13 -5.05 12.82
CA GLU A 126 -1.55 -5.90 13.92
C GLU A 126 -2.98 -6.39 13.68
N LEU A 127 -3.20 -7.69 13.79
CA LEU A 127 -4.50 -8.33 13.60
C LEU A 127 -4.90 -9.06 14.87
N ILE A 128 -6.18 -8.95 15.23
CA ILE A 128 -6.80 -9.74 16.30
C ILE A 128 -7.43 -10.98 15.68
N GLN A 129 -7.21 -12.15 16.28
CA GLN A 129 -7.88 -13.38 15.86
C GLN A 129 -9.40 -13.23 16.06
N SER A 130 -10.17 -13.51 15.02
CA SER A 130 -11.63 -13.57 15.12
C SER A 130 -12.05 -14.63 16.13
N LYS A 131 -13.14 -14.37 16.87
CA LYS A 131 -13.74 -15.33 17.79
C LYS A 131 -14.31 -16.55 17.05
#